data_AF-A0A068X121-F1
#
_entry.id   AF-A0A068X121-F1
#
_cell.length_a   1.000
_cell.length_b   1.000
_cell.length_c   1.000
_cell.angle_alpha   90.00
_cell.angle_beta   90.00
_cell.angle_gamma   90.00
#
_symmetry.space_group_name_H-M   'P 1'
#
loop_
_entity.id
_entity.type
_entity.pdbx_description
1 polymer ?
#
loop_
_entity_poly.entity_id
_entity_poly.type
_entity_poly.pdbx_seq_one_letter_code
_entity_poly.pdbx_strand_id
1 'polypeptide(L)'
;MISLFDSDNNGTISLNEFGQLFNYITSWQNLFTQHDRDRSGSIDLNEFSSALQHFGYRLSPCFVQWLMTRFDRQRLNKLGFDKYIYILVCLQILTKSFSALDVQRRGVVNMSFEQFLGAAFNMCV
;
A
#
# COMPACT_ATOMS: atom_id res chain seq x y z
N MET A 1 2.59 6.80 8.90
CA MET A 1 3.26 5.48 9.01
C MET A 1 3.62 5.18 10.45
N ILE A 2 4.24 6.12 11.19
CA ILE A 2 4.35 6.02 12.66
C ILE A 2 2.96 6.01 13.32
N SER A 3 2.03 6.85 12.85
CA SER A 3 0.63 6.88 13.30
C SER A 3 -0.16 5.59 13.10
N LEU A 4 0.32 4.63 12.29
CA LEU A 4 -0.35 3.34 12.09
C LEU A 4 -0.01 2.33 13.20
N PHE A 5 1.05 2.59 13.98
CA PHE A 5 1.57 1.72 15.03
C PHE A 5 1.52 2.36 16.42
N ASP A 6 1.30 3.68 16.47
CA ASP A 6 1.02 4.46 17.67
C ASP A 6 -0.39 4.09 18.18
N SER A 7 -0.46 3.03 18.99
CA SER A 7 -1.73 2.48 19.48
C SER A 7 -2.27 3.26 20.68
N ASP A 8 -1.40 4.04 21.33
CA ASP A 8 -1.75 4.86 22.48
C ASP A 8 -1.89 6.37 22.14
N ASN A 9 -1.73 6.74 20.86
CA ASN A 9 -1.78 8.11 20.34
C ASN A 9 -0.87 9.09 21.10
N ASN A 10 0.22 8.58 21.70
CA ASN A 10 1.09 9.42 22.52
C ASN A 10 2.14 10.17 21.68
N GLY A 11 2.24 9.87 20.37
CA GLY A 11 3.17 10.50 19.44
C GLY A 11 4.60 9.94 19.50
N THR A 12 4.85 8.89 20.28
CA THR A 12 6.14 8.22 20.49
C THR A 12 5.97 6.70 20.37
N ILE A 13 7.02 5.99 19.95
CA ILE A 13 6.97 4.53 19.79
C ILE A 13 7.58 3.90 21.04
N SER A 14 6.76 3.25 21.86
CA SER A 14 7.23 2.46 23.01
C SER A 14 8.03 1.24 22.55
N LEU A 15 8.85 0.63 23.41
CA LEU A 15 9.63 -0.57 23.06
C LEU A 15 8.76 -1.74 22.54
N ASN A 16 7.52 -1.85 23.02
CA ASN A 16 6.58 -2.86 22.57
C ASN A 16 6.02 -2.56 21.17
N GLU A 17 5.67 -1.30 20.90
CA GLU A 17 5.26 -0.84 19.56
C GLU A 17 6.42 -0.87 18.57
N PHE A 18 7.64 -0.61 19.04
CA PHE A 18 8.87 -0.74 18.24
C PHE A 18 9.10 -2.19 17.84
N GLY A 19 8.85 -3.16 18.71
CA GLY A 19 8.92 -4.58 18.36
C GLY A 19 7.94 -4.96 17.24
N GLN A 20 6.71 -4.44 17.30
CA GLN A 20 5.70 -4.67 16.25
C GLN A 20 6.07 -3.96 14.95
N LEU A 21 6.49 -2.70 15.02
CA LEU A 21 6.98 -1.92 13.89
C LEU A 21 8.19 -2.61 13.24
N PHE A 22 9.14 -3.09 14.04
CA PHE A 22 10.34 -3.76 13.57
C PHE A 22 9.97 -5.04 12.83
N ASN A 23 9.15 -5.90 13.42
CA ASN A 23 8.66 -7.12 12.76
C ASN A 23 7.90 -6.81 11.46
N TYR A 24 7.11 -5.73 11.45
CA TYR A 24 6.40 -5.28 10.26
C TYR A 24 7.36 -4.80 9.17
N ILE A 25 8.35 -3.96 9.51
CA ILE A 25 9.38 -3.47 8.59
C ILE A 25 10.22 -4.63 8.07
N THR A 26 10.63 -5.57 8.91
CA THR A 26 11.41 -6.76 8.49
C THR A 26 10.60 -7.62 7.53
N SER A 27 9.30 -7.80 7.78
CA SER A 27 8.41 -8.52 6.86
C SER A 27 8.31 -7.82 5.50
N TRP A 28 8.21 -6.49 5.50
CA TRP A 28 8.21 -5.68 4.29
C TRP A 28 9.55 -5.67 3.55
N GLN A 29 10.67 -5.69 4.26
CA GLN A 29 11.99 -5.84 3.67
C GLN A 29 12.12 -7.20 2.98
N ASN A 30 11.69 -8.28 3.63
CA ASN A 30 11.67 -9.61 3.02
C ASN A 30 10.81 -9.65 1.75
N LEU A 31 9.62 -9.03 1.79
CA LEU A 31 8.73 -8.91 0.62
C LEU A 31 9.37 -8.07 -0.49
N PHE A 32 10.03 -6.96 -0.15
CA PHE A 32 10.72 -6.12 -1.12
C PHE A 32 11.85 -6.90 -1.80
N THR A 33 12.69 -7.59 -1.03
CA THR A 33 13.80 -8.40 -1.58
C THR A 33 13.30 -9.60 -2.42
N GLN A 34 12.12 -10.13 -2.13
CA GLN A 34 11.51 -11.17 -2.98
C GLN A 34 11.02 -10.63 -4.33
N HIS A 35 10.59 -9.38 -4.37
CA HIS A 35 10.06 -8.75 -5.58
C HIS A 35 11.13 -8.02 -6.40
N ASP A 36 12.18 -7.51 -5.75
CA ASP A 36 13.41 -6.99 -6.36
C ASP A 36 14.28 -8.16 -6.86
N ARG A 37 13.90 -8.72 -8.01
CA ARG A 37 14.52 -9.93 -8.57
C ARG A 37 15.91 -9.65 -9.10
N ASP A 38 16.11 -8.44 -9.64
CA ASP A 38 17.40 -8.01 -10.16
C ASP A 38 18.35 -7.49 -9.06
N ARG A 39 17.85 -7.36 -7.82
CA ARG A 39 18.58 -6.81 -6.66
C ARG A 39 19.15 -5.42 -6.93
N SER A 40 18.44 -4.64 -7.74
CA SER A 40 18.83 -3.27 -8.07
C SER A 40 18.61 -2.30 -6.92
N GLY A 41 17.92 -2.72 -5.85
CA GLY A 41 17.51 -1.86 -4.75
C GLY A 41 16.31 -0.98 -5.11
N SER A 42 15.64 -1.28 -6.22
CA SER A 42 14.49 -0.55 -6.75
C SER A 42 13.53 -1.51 -7.44
N ILE A 43 12.23 -1.27 -7.32
CA ILE A 43 11.22 -2.09 -8.00
C ILE A 43 10.88 -1.44 -9.34
N ASP A 44 11.09 -2.17 -10.43
CA ASP A 44 10.70 -1.75 -11.78
C ASP A 44 9.20 -1.99 -12.06
N LEU A 45 8.71 -1.61 -13.25
CA LEU A 45 7.29 -1.76 -13.60
C LEU A 45 6.84 -3.24 -13.65
N ASN A 46 7.70 -4.14 -14.12
CA ASN A 46 7.39 -5.56 -14.25
C ASN A 46 7.36 -6.23 -12.88
N GLU A 47 8.33 -5.91 -12.03
CA GLU A 47 8.41 -6.36 -10.65
C GLU A 47 7.23 -5.83 -9.84
N PHE A 48 6.87 -4.55 -10.04
CA PHE A 48 5.71 -3.95 -9.40
C PHE A 48 4.40 -4.63 -9.82
N SER A 49 4.23 -4.90 -11.11
CA SER A 49 3.07 -5.64 -11.64
C SER A 49 3.01 -7.06 -11.06
N SER A 50 4.14 -7.77 -11.03
CA SER A 50 4.23 -9.11 -10.44
C SER A 50 3.91 -9.10 -8.94
N ALA A 51 4.36 -8.07 -8.21
CA ALA A 51 4.08 -7.92 -6.80
C ALA A 51 2.58 -7.71 -6.55
N LEU A 52 1.94 -6.81 -7.31
CA LEU A 52 0.50 -6.58 -7.21
C LEU A 52 -0.31 -7.86 -7.47
N GLN A 53 0.09 -8.65 -8.47
CA GLN A 53 -0.53 -9.96 -8.73
C GLN A 53 -0.33 -10.94 -7.58
N HIS A 54 0.85 -10.97 -6.96
CA HIS A 54 1.13 -11.78 -5.77
C HIS A 54 0.20 -11.42 -4.60
N PHE A 55 -0.09 -10.14 -4.41
CA PHE A 55 -1.07 -9.65 -3.43
C PHE A 55 -2.53 -9.86 -3.84
N GLY A 56 -2.80 -10.44 -5.01
CA GLY A 56 -4.15 -10.71 -5.51
C GLY A 56 -4.80 -9.55 -6.26
N TYR A 57 -4.07 -8.46 -6.51
CA TYR A 57 -4.58 -7.33 -7.30
C TYR A 57 -4.54 -7.62 -8.79
N ARG A 58 -5.72 -7.62 -9.43
CA ARG A 58 -5.89 -7.76 -10.88
C ARG A 58 -6.12 -6.39 -11.52
N LEU A 59 -5.06 -5.61 -11.63
CA LEU A 59 -5.10 -4.25 -12.18
C LEU A 59 -4.65 -4.24 -13.64
N SER A 60 -5.18 -3.31 -14.44
CA SER A 60 -4.77 -3.18 -15.84
C SER A 60 -3.34 -2.63 -15.94
N PRO A 61 -2.55 -3.04 -16.96
CA PRO A 61 -1.17 -2.56 -17.11
C PRO A 61 -1.07 -1.02 -17.18
N CYS A 62 -2.02 -0.38 -17.85
CA CYS A 62 -2.10 1.08 -17.93
C CYS A 62 -2.31 1.72 -16.56
N PHE A 63 -3.13 1.12 -15.69
CA PHE A 63 -3.35 1.62 -14.33
C PHE A 63 -2.12 1.42 -13.45
N VAL A 64 -1.44 0.28 -13.55
CA VAL A 64 -0.20 0.00 -12.84
C VAL A 64 0.88 1.02 -13.21
N GLN A 65 1.04 1.31 -14.51
CA GLN A 65 1.97 2.32 -14.99
C GLN A 65 1.61 3.74 -14.51
N TRP A 66 0.32 4.10 -14.55
CA TRP A 66 -0.15 5.38 -14.00
C TRP A 66 0.15 5.49 -12.51
N LEU A 67 -0.07 4.42 -11.75
CA LEU A 67 0.18 4.40 -10.32
C LEU A 67 1.68 4.54 -10.03
N MET A 68 2.54 3.85 -10.78
CA MET A 68 4.00 3.99 -10.65
C MET A 68 4.45 5.43 -10.93
N THR A 69 4.04 6.00 -12.06
CA THR A 69 4.42 7.37 -12.45
C THR A 69 3.90 8.45 -11.50
N ARG A 70 2.80 8.18 -10.78
CA ARG A 70 2.28 9.08 -9.74
C ARG A 70 3.22 9.23 -8.54
N PHE A 71 3.94 8.16 -8.19
CA PHE A 71 4.83 8.12 -7.02
C PHE A 71 6.32 8.21 -7.38
N ASP A 72 6.67 7.99 -8.65
CA ASP A 72 8.00 8.19 -9.19
C ASP A 72 8.26 9.68 -9.52
N ARG A 73 8.88 10.39 -8.57
CA ARG A 73 9.27 11.80 -8.74
C ARG A 73 10.41 12.00 -9.74
N GLN A 74 11.23 10.98 -9.98
CA GLN A 74 12.42 11.08 -10.83
C GLN A 74 12.15 10.61 -12.27
N ARG A 75 10.96 10.06 -12.53
CA ARG A 75 10.54 9.50 -13.84
C ARG A 75 11.50 8.44 -14.36
N LEU A 76 12.11 7.68 -13.45
CA LEU A 76 13.02 6.58 -13.76
C LEU A 76 12.27 5.25 -13.99
N ASN A 77 10.94 5.26 -13.86
CA ASN A 77 10.08 4.07 -13.80
C ASN A 77 10.63 3.05 -12.78
N LYS A 78 11.00 3.56 -11.61
CA LYS A 78 11.54 2.77 -10.49
C LYS A 78 10.96 3.27 -9.18
N LEU A 79 10.63 2.33 -8.29
CA LEU A 79 10.13 2.61 -6.95
C LEU A 79 11.18 2.20 -5.91
N GLY A 80 11.62 3.16 -5.11
CA GLY A 80 12.40 2.87 -3.91
C GLY A 80 11.55 2.16 -2.85
N PHE A 81 12.22 1.57 -1.87
CA PHE A 81 11.59 0.86 -0.74
C PHE A 81 10.49 1.69 -0.07
N ASP A 82 10.78 2.95 0.27
CA ASP A 82 9.83 3.85 0.95
C ASP A 82 8.52 4.04 0.18
N LYS A 83 8.62 4.28 -1.14
CA LYS A 83 7.47 4.49 -2.02
C LYS A 83 6.70 3.22 -2.29
N TYR A 84 7.42 2.11 -2.45
CA TYR A 84 6.81 0.79 -2.63
C TYR A 84 5.94 0.41 -1.43
N ILE A 85 6.46 0.53 -0.20
CA ILE A 85 5.68 0.23 1.01
C ILE A 85 4.51 1.19 1.17
N TYR A 86 4.72 2.48 0.90
CA TYR A 86 3.63 3.46 0.96
C TYR A 86 2.45 3.08 0.06
N ILE A 87 2.73 2.74 -1.19
CA ILE A 87 1.70 2.33 -2.16
C ILE A 87 0.95 1.09 -1.67
N LEU A 88 1.65 0.07 -1.19
CA LEU A 88 1.02 -1.17 -0.74
C LEU A 88 0.13 -0.96 0.49
N VAL A 89 0.58 -0.14 1.44
CA VAL A 89 -0.22 0.22 2.62
C VAL A 89 -1.47 1.00 2.20
N CYS A 90 -1.32 2.00 1.30
CA CYS A 90 -2.46 2.72 0.75
C CYS A 90 -3.44 1.78 0.03
N LEU A 91 -2.95 0.88 -0.82
CA LEU A 91 -3.79 -0.11 -1.50
C LEU A 91 -4.52 -1.00 -0.49
N GLN A 92 -3.85 -1.47 0.57
CA GLN A 92 -4.47 -2.31 1.58
C GLN A 92 -5.60 -1.58 2.32
N ILE A 93 -5.38 -0.32 2.72
CA ILE A 93 -6.40 0.51 3.39
C ILE A 93 -7.58 0.76 2.44
N LEU A 94 -7.31 1.18 1.21
CA LEU A 94 -8.32 1.40 0.17
C LEU A 94 -9.14 0.14 -0.11
N THR A 95 -8.48 -1.01 -0.19
CA THR A 95 -9.13 -2.29 -0.47
C THR A 95 -10.00 -2.73 0.69
N LYS A 96 -9.57 -2.51 1.94
CA LYS A 96 -10.38 -2.79 3.13
C LYS A 96 -11.63 -1.91 3.15
N SER A 97 -11.48 -0.60 2.94
CA SER A 97 -12.61 0.34 2.88
C SER A 97 -13.57 -0.01 1.74
N PHE A 98 -13.05 -0.36 0.56
CA PHE A 98 -13.87 -0.77 -0.57
C PHE A 98 -14.59 -2.10 -0.31
N SER A 99 -13.89 -3.09 0.24
CA SER A 99 -14.46 -4.41 0.56
C SER A 99 -15.53 -4.34 1.66
N ALA A 100 -15.49 -3.35 2.55
CA ALA A 100 -16.53 -3.12 3.54
C ALA A 100 -17.85 -2.66 2.87
N LEU A 101 -17.75 -2.00 1.72
CA LEU A 101 -18.89 -1.50 0.95
C LEU A 101 -19.33 -2.49 -0.15
N ASP A 102 -18.40 -3.27 -0.72
CA ASP A 102 -18.67 -4.29 -1.74
C ASP A 102 -19.07 -5.64 -1.14
N VAL A 103 -20.19 -5.67 -0.43
CA VAL A 103 -20.73 -6.88 0.23
C VAL A 103 -20.92 -8.03 -0.77
N GLN A 104 -21.27 -7.70 -2.02
CA GLN A 104 -21.53 -8.66 -3.09
C GLN A 104 -20.28 -9.05 -3.90
N ARG A 105 -19.10 -8.48 -3.58
CA ARG A 105 -17.82 -8.73 -4.28
C ARG A 105 -17.92 -8.59 -5.80
N ARG A 106 -18.68 -7.59 -6.28
CA ARG A 106 -18.88 -7.36 -7.71
C ARG A 106 -17.76 -6.51 -8.33
N GLY A 107 -16.89 -5.92 -7.52
CA GLY A 107 -15.88 -4.95 -7.96
C GLY A 107 -16.47 -3.58 -8.28
N VAL A 108 -17.76 -3.37 -8.03
CA VAL A 108 -18.47 -2.09 -8.22
C VAL A 108 -19.41 -1.87 -7.05
N VAL A 109 -19.28 -0.70 -6.42
CA VAL A 109 -20.08 -0.27 -5.27
C VAL A 109 -20.97 0.90 -5.70
N ASN A 110 -22.26 0.84 -5.34
CA ASN A 110 -23.13 2.00 -5.37
C ASN A 110 -23.24 2.55 -3.95
N MET A 111 -22.87 3.81 -3.74
CA MET A 111 -22.77 4.41 -2.41
C MET A 111 -23.28 5.85 -2.42
N SER A 112 -23.81 6.32 -1.29
CA SER A 112 -24.19 7.72 -1.13
C SER A 112 -22.96 8.61 -0.96
N PHE A 113 -23.12 9.92 -1.16
CA PHE A 113 -22.04 10.89 -0.98
C PHE A 113 -21.46 10.87 0.45
N GLU A 114 -22.31 10.71 1.47
CA GLU A 114 -21.86 10.62 2.86
C GLU A 114 -21.05 9.35 3.13
N GLN A 115 -21.43 8.21 2.53
CA GLN A 115 -20.64 6.98 2.61
C GLN A 115 -19.27 7.16 1.95
N PHE A 116 -19.20 7.96 0.87
CA PHE A 116 -17.95 8.24 0.17
C PHE A 116 -17.04 9.09 1.04
N LEU A 117 -17.58 10.16 1.64
CA LEU A 117 -16.84 10.98 2.57
C LEU A 117 -16.36 10.16 3.78
N GLY A 118 -17.22 9.33 4.38
CA GLY A 118 -16.82 8.47 5.49
C GLY A 118 -15.67 7.51 5.12
N ALA A 119 -15.75 6.87 3.95
CA ALA A 119 -14.68 6.01 3.45
C ALA A 119 -13.38 6.78 3.17
N ALA A 120 -13.47 8.00 2.62
CA ALA A 120 -12.33 8.87 2.32
C ALA A 120 -11.67 9.43 3.58
N PHE A 121 -12.45 9.86 4.58
CA PHE A 121 -11.92 10.39 5.84
C PHE A 121 -11.25 9.31 6.69
N ASN A 122 -11.73 8.06 6.63
CA ASN A 122 -11.00 6.91 7.21
C ASN A 122 -9.60 6.69 6.60
N MET A 123 -9.27 7.33 5.47
CA MET A 123 -7.92 7.29 4.87
C MET A 123 -7.02 8.44 5.34
N CYS A 124 -7.59 9.50 5.93
CA CYS A 124 -6.87 10.71 6.35
C CYS A 124 -6.50 10.71 7.84
N VAL A 125 -7.03 9.76 8.62
CA VAL A 125 -6.74 9.57 10.04
C VAL A 125 -5.70 8.47 10.21
#